data_AF-A0A497CN44-F1
#
_entry.id   AF-A0A497CN44-F1
#
_cell.length_a   1.000
_cell.length_b   1.000
_cell.length_c   1.000
_cell.angle_alpha   90.00
_cell.angle_beta   90.00
_cell.angle_gamma   90.00
#
_symmetry.space_group_name_H-M   'P 1'
#
loop_
_entity.id
_entity.type
_entity.pdbx_description
1 polymer ?
#
loop_
_entity_poly.entity_id
_entity_poly.type
_entity_poly.pdbx_seq_one_letter_code
_entity_poly.pdbx_strand_id
1 'polypeptide(L)'
;MKKQFLSLTIFLLAFTAGAQEHFLNLNREYNRDVEKAVYSKDYHFHTSIQPFYVPELEQITNYDSIQKLYWLHKEFNKSWKQKTWDKFLNDDVVTLRRPDFEIVANPLMNFGGGNESVEGKSTWVNTRGFEIKGRLGKSFSFYTNFYENQAVFVNYLDTYVRKNKVIPGQGKVHTYLDGGGFDYSSATGYISVKAGQFFNFQLGHGKNFLGDGYRSLLLSDNSFNNLFLKASVNFWHIKYMVLYNQYID
;
A
#
# COMPACT_ATOMS: atom_id res chain seq x y z
N MET A 1 3.16 15.86 -56.74
CA MET A 1 2.74 15.16 -55.50
C MET A 1 3.43 15.82 -54.31
N LYS A 2 2.75 16.71 -53.57
CA LYS A 2 3.31 17.41 -52.41
C LYS A 2 3.10 16.54 -51.17
N LYS A 3 4.18 16.08 -50.53
CA LYS A 3 4.12 15.42 -49.22
C LYS A 3 4.20 16.51 -48.14
N GLN A 4 3.12 16.71 -47.40
CA GLN A 4 3.13 17.55 -46.20
C GLN A 4 3.57 16.69 -45.00
N PHE A 5 4.69 17.06 -44.39
CA PHE A 5 5.12 16.51 -43.11
C PHE A 5 4.42 17.28 -41.99
N LEU A 6 3.55 16.60 -41.24
CA LEU A 6 2.90 17.15 -40.06
C LEU A 6 3.89 17.02 -38.88
N SER A 7 4.51 18.14 -38.47
CA SER A 7 5.33 18.20 -37.26
C SER A 7 4.42 18.38 -36.05
N LEU A 8 4.33 17.37 -35.19
CA LEU A 8 3.64 17.44 -33.90
C LEU A 8 4.56 18.09 -32.88
N THR A 9 4.40 19.40 -32.66
CA THR A 9 5.15 20.15 -31.65
C THR A 9 4.54 19.91 -30.26
N ILE A 10 5.20 19.09 -29.45
CA ILE A 10 4.84 18.90 -28.03
C ILE A 10 5.33 20.12 -27.24
N PHE A 11 4.40 20.86 -26.66
CA PHE A 11 4.69 21.92 -25.69
C PHE A 11 5.18 21.29 -24.37
N LEU A 12 6.48 21.43 -24.08
CA LEU A 12 7.05 21.12 -22.76
C LEU A 12 6.76 22.29 -21.82
N LEU A 13 5.76 22.11 -20.95
CA LEU A 13 5.54 22.97 -19.79
C LEU A 13 6.51 22.55 -18.68
N ALA A 14 7.17 23.54 -18.08
CA ALA A 14 8.15 23.38 -17.01
C ALA A 14 7.55 22.61 -15.82
N PHE A 15 8.19 21.51 -15.45
CA PHE A 15 7.72 20.60 -14.41
C PHE A 15 8.49 20.85 -13.09
N THR A 16 7.79 21.41 -12.09
CA THR A 16 8.23 21.40 -10.68
C THR A 16 8.34 19.98 -10.13
N ALA A 17 9.29 19.67 -9.24
CA ALA A 17 9.42 18.33 -8.66
C ALA A 17 8.13 17.92 -7.93
N GLY A 18 7.57 16.76 -8.28
CA GLY A 18 6.37 16.19 -7.66
C GLY A 18 6.72 14.97 -6.80
N ALA A 19 6.02 14.85 -5.68
CA ALA A 19 6.12 13.79 -4.69
C ALA A 19 5.77 12.40 -5.22
N GLN A 20 5.93 11.37 -4.37
CA GLN A 20 5.66 9.98 -4.73
C GLN A 20 4.16 9.74 -4.90
N GLU A 21 3.75 9.52 -6.14
CA GLU A 21 2.39 9.22 -6.56
C GLU A 21 1.98 7.78 -6.17
N HIS A 22 1.61 7.53 -4.91
CA HIS A 22 1.22 6.20 -4.42
C HIS A 22 0.04 6.24 -3.43
N PHE A 23 -0.46 5.05 -3.08
CA PHE A 23 -1.54 4.86 -2.12
C PHE A 23 -1.00 4.25 -0.82
N LEU A 24 -1.57 4.65 0.31
CA LEU A 24 -1.26 4.02 1.60
C LEU A 24 -1.75 2.58 1.64
N ASN A 25 -1.03 1.72 2.37
CA ASN A 25 -1.54 0.38 2.65
C ASN A 25 -2.76 0.45 3.59
N LEU A 26 -3.67 -0.52 3.48
CA LEU A 26 -4.80 -0.66 4.40
C LEU A 26 -4.33 -1.28 5.73
N ASN A 27 -3.57 -0.52 6.51
CA ASN A 27 -3.15 -0.91 7.85
C ASN A 27 -3.41 0.25 8.81
N ARG A 28 -4.38 0.06 9.70
CA ARG A 28 -4.82 1.10 10.62
C ARG A 28 -3.77 1.48 11.65
N GLU A 29 -2.99 0.52 12.15
CA GLU A 29 -1.96 0.83 13.15
C GLU A 29 -0.84 1.66 12.53
N TYR A 30 -0.44 1.32 11.30
CA TYR A 30 0.55 2.10 10.55
C TYR A 30 0.01 3.49 10.16
N ASN A 31 -1.27 3.57 9.80
CA ASN A 31 -1.88 4.82 9.37
C ASN A 31 -2.37 5.70 10.53
N ARG A 32 -2.26 5.27 11.80
CA ARG A 32 -2.88 5.94 12.94
C ARG A 32 -2.49 7.41 13.08
N ASP A 33 -1.23 7.76 12.84
CA ASP A 33 -0.77 9.14 12.94
C ASP A 33 -1.19 9.98 11.72
N VAL A 34 -1.37 9.35 10.55
CA VAL A 34 -2.00 9.99 9.38
C VAL A 34 -3.50 10.20 9.62
N GLU A 35 -4.19 9.21 10.20
CA GLU A 35 -5.61 9.27 10.55
C GLU A 35 -5.89 10.51 11.44
N LYS A 36 -5.05 10.75 12.45
CA LYS A 36 -5.18 11.97 13.29
C LYS A 36 -5.17 13.26 12.48
N ALA A 37 -4.35 13.35 11.43
CA ALA A 37 -4.26 14.54 10.59
C ALA A 37 -5.48 14.71 9.69
N VAL A 38 -5.96 13.62 9.07
CA VAL A 38 -7.12 13.66 8.16
C VAL A 38 -8.46 13.85 8.89
N TYR A 39 -8.54 13.52 10.18
CA TYR A 39 -9.69 13.81 11.04
C TYR A 39 -9.65 15.20 11.67
N SER A 40 -8.66 16.05 11.33
CA SER A 40 -8.63 17.42 11.81
C SER A 40 -9.84 18.21 11.32
N LYS A 41 -10.30 19.17 12.14
CA LYS A 41 -11.35 20.13 11.76
C LYS A 41 -10.85 21.21 10.80
N ASP A 42 -9.53 21.33 10.66
CA ASP A 42 -8.89 22.40 9.88
C ASP A 42 -8.90 22.12 8.36
N TYR A 43 -9.08 20.84 7.98
CA TYR A 43 -9.00 20.39 6.60
C TYR A 43 -10.22 19.57 6.21
N HIS A 44 -10.60 19.66 4.94
CA HIS A 44 -11.64 18.83 4.37
C HIS A 44 -11.02 17.65 3.63
N PHE A 45 -11.10 16.46 4.22
CA PHE A 45 -10.60 15.22 3.63
C PHE A 45 -11.66 14.12 3.70
N HIS A 46 -11.82 13.40 2.59
CA HIS A 46 -12.79 12.30 2.49
C HIS A 46 -12.16 11.00 3.02
N THR A 47 -12.31 10.76 4.33
CA THR A 47 -11.73 9.62 5.05
C THR A 47 -12.40 8.28 4.76
N SER A 48 -13.61 8.29 4.19
CA SER A 48 -14.39 7.09 3.91
C SER A 48 -13.94 6.31 2.67
N ILE A 49 -13.07 6.87 1.83
CA ILE A 49 -12.59 6.23 0.60
C ILE A 49 -11.11 5.87 0.77
N GLN A 50 -10.84 4.57 0.93
CA GLN A 50 -9.52 4.03 1.17
C GLN A 50 -9.10 3.00 0.10
N PRO A 51 -7.80 2.82 -0.16
CA PRO A 51 -6.66 3.49 0.49
C PRO A 51 -6.52 4.98 0.16
N PHE A 52 -5.91 5.75 1.07
CA PHE A 52 -5.64 7.18 0.86
C PHE A 52 -4.58 7.40 -0.20
N TYR A 53 -4.82 8.40 -1.05
CA TYR A 53 -3.90 8.82 -2.10
C TYR A 53 -2.89 9.80 -1.50
N VAL A 54 -1.61 9.47 -1.51
CA VAL A 54 -0.56 10.26 -0.84
C VAL A 54 -0.49 11.72 -1.32
N PRO A 55 -0.57 12.01 -2.63
CA PRO A 55 -0.66 13.40 -3.11
C PRO A 55 -1.87 14.20 -2.61
N GLU A 56 -2.96 13.55 -2.17
CA GLU A 56 -4.06 14.25 -1.49
C GLU A 56 -3.72 14.51 -0.01
N LEU A 57 -3.05 13.57 0.65
CA LEU A 57 -2.60 13.72 2.03
C LEU A 57 -1.57 14.83 2.18
N GLU A 58 -0.62 14.93 1.24
CA GLU A 58 0.43 15.94 1.25
C GLU A 58 -0.09 17.38 1.09
N GLN A 59 -1.33 17.55 0.63
CA GLN A 59 -1.98 18.87 0.56
C GLN A 59 -2.44 19.38 1.93
N ILE A 60 -2.63 18.49 2.90
CA ILE A 60 -3.20 18.81 4.22
C ILE A 60 -2.24 18.50 5.38
N THR A 61 -1.25 17.64 5.17
CA THR A 61 -0.28 17.27 6.20
C THR A 61 1.09 16.96 5.60
N ASN A 62 2.13 17.11 6.41
CA ASN A 62 3.48 16.72 6.02
C ASN A 62 3.66 15.22 6.24
N TYR A 63 3.29 14.44 5.23
CA TYR A 63 3.33 12.97 5.27
C TYR A 63 4.73 12.44 5.61
N ASP A 64 5.78 13.00 5.01
CA ASP A 64 7.17 12.63 5.30
C ASP A 64 7.53 12.81 6.78
N SER A 65 7.04 13.87 7.42
CA SER A 65 7.30 14.13 8.84
C SER A 65 6.59 13.11 9.74
N ILE A 66 5.38 12.69 9.36
CA ILE A 66 4.66 11.62 10.07
C ILE A 66 5.41 10.30 9.92
N GLN A 67 5.89 9.96 8.72
CA GLN A 67 6.66 8.73 8.50
C GLN A 67 7.94 8.69 9.34
N LYS A 68 8.65 9.82 9.46
CA LYS A 68 9.87 9.92 10.27
C LYS A 68 9.68 9.64 11.76
N LEU A 69 8.45 9.71 12.28
CA LEU A 69 8.15 9.31 13.66
C LEU A 69 8.43 7.82 13.91
N TYR A 70 8.38 7.00 12.86
CA TYR A 70 8.64 5.56 12.94
C TYR A 70 10.11 5.19 12.71
N TRP A 71 11.00 6.17 12.50
CA TRP A 71 12.42 5.89 12.37
C TRP A 71 13.00 5.32 13.66
N LEU A 72 13.88 4.32 13.50
CA LEU A 72 14.67 3.76 14.59
C LEU A 72 15.83 4.71 14.87
N HIS A 73 15.66 5.57 15.87
CA HIS A 73 16.64 6.58 16.23
C HIS A 73 17.79 5.96 17.03
N LYS A 74 18.99 6.04 16.47
CA LYS A 74 20.23 5.69 17.17
C LYS A 74 21.35 6.59 16.69
N GLU A 75 22.02 7.25 17.62
CA GLU A 75 23.12 8.14 17.32
C GLU A 75 24.45 7.39 17.35
N PHE A 76 25.26 7.59 16.31
CA PHE A 76 26.61 7.07 16.22
C PHE A 76 27.63 8.20 16.05
N ASN A 77 28.71 8.16 16.84
CA ASN A 77 29.79 9.14 16.77
C ASN A 77 30.49 9.20 15.40
N LYS A 78 30.45 8.12 14.60
CA LYS A 78 31.07 8.06 13.27
C LYS A 78 30.01 8.17 12.18
N SER A 79 30.16 9.15 11.29
CA SER A 79 29.22 9.42 10.19
C SER A 79 28.91 8.19 9.31
N TRP A 80 29.91 7.35 9.00
CA TRP A 80 29.66 6.16 8.19
C TRP A 80 28.76 5.13 8.90
N LYS A 81 28.88 4.99 10.23
CA LYS A 81 28.02 4.10 11.02
C LYS A 81 26.57 4.61 11.05
N GLN A 82 26.40 5.92 11.18
CA GLN A 82 25.09 6.56 11.10
C GLN A 82 24.44 6.29 9.74
N LYS A 83 25.18 6.56 8.65
CA LYS A 83 24.70 6.30 7.28
C LYS A 83 24.34 4.83 7.05
N THR A 84 25.13 3.90 7.55
CA THR A 84 24.82 2.47 7.46
C THR A 84 23.54 2.14 8.24
N TRP A 85 23.40 2.63 9.47
CA TRP A 85 22.21 2.41 10.28
C TRP A 85 20.94 2.92 9.59
N ASP A 86 20.96 4.16 9.13
CA ASP A 86 19.82 4.77 8.45
C ASP A 86 19.48 4.02 7.16
N LYS A 87 20.50 3.61 6.39
CA LYS A 87 20.30 2.86 5.15
C LYS A 87 19.65 1.49 5.35
N PHE A 88 19.90 0.83 6.48
CA PHE A 88 19.37 -0.51 6.76
C PHE A 88 17.99 -0.49 7.42
N LEU A 89 17.67 0.56 8.19
CA LEU A 89 16.49 0.55 9.06
C LEU A 89 15.48 1.67 8.81
N ASN A 90 15.90 2.77 8.20
CA ASN A 90 15.08 3.98 8.05
C ASN A 90 14.78 4.32 6.58
N ASP A 91 15.69 3.95 5.66
CA ASP A 91 15.57 4.23 4.23
C ASP A 91 15.14 3.02 3.40
N ASP A 92 14.59 3.31 2.23
CA ASP A 92 14.40 2.33 1.16
C ASP A 92 15.74 1.68 0.76
N VAL A 93 15.73 0.37 0.51
CA VAL A 93 16.93 -0.45 0.23
C VAL A 93 17.52 -0.14 -1.14
N VAL A 94 16.71 -0.23 -2.20
CA VAL A 94 17.12 0.10 -3.56
C VAL A 94 16.32 1.31 -4.04
N THR A 95 17.01 2.39 -4.37
CA THR A 95 16.40 3.62 -4.87
C THR A 95 17.09 4.11 -6.12
N LEU A 96 16.29 4.37 -7.16
CA LEU A 96 16.71 5.04 -8.38
C LEU A 96 15.80 6.25 -8.58
N ARG A 97 16.26 7.41 -8.11
CA ARG A 97 15.54 8.68 -8.23
C ARG A 97 16.15 9.55 -9.33
N ARG A 98 15.33 9.93 -10.29
CA ARG A 98 15.62 10.90 -11.35
C ARG A 98 14.46 11.91 -11.43
N PRO A 99 14.66 13.09 -12.07
CA PRO A 99 13.57 14.04 -12.24
C PRO A 99 12.33 13.42 -12.91
N ASP A 100 12.56 12.65 -13.98
CA ASP A 100 11.51 12.10 -14.83
C ASP A 100 11.03 10.71 -14.42
N PHE A 101 11.71 10.02 -13.52
CA PHE A 101 11.26 8.72 -13.04
C PHE A 101 11.86 8.37 -11.68
N GLU A 102 11.13 7.54 -10.95
CA GLU A 102 11.58 6.99 -9.68
C GLU A 102 11.19 5.51 -9.62
N ILE A 103 12.15 4.68 -9.19
CA ILE A 103 11.93 3.27 -8.92
C ILE A 103 12.54 2.97 -7.57
N VAL A 104 11.74 2.33 -6.71
CA VAL A 104 12.12 1.91 -5.37
C VAL A 104 11.79 0.43 -5.23
N ALA A 105 12.70 -0.34 -4.65
CA ALA A 105 12.48 -1.73 -4.32
C ALA A 105 12.96 -2.05 -2.90
N ASN A 106 12.10 -2.70 -2.13
CA ASN A 106 12.34 -3.04 -0.73
C ASN A 106 12.01 -4.51 -0.46
N PRO A 107 12.83 -5.23 0.32
CA PRO A 107 12.42 -6.48 0.92
C PRO A 107 11.36 -6.20 2.00
N LEU A 108 10.39 -7.10 2.13
CA LEU A 108 9.36 -7.04 3.15
C LEU A 108 9.45 -8.28 4.03
N MET A 109 9.29 -8.10 5.33
CA MET A 109 9.33 -9.20 6.29
C MET A 109 8.43 -8.93 7.48
N ASN A 110 7.84 -10.00 8.01
CA ASN A 110 7.13 -9.97 9.28
C ASN A 110 7.40 -11.29 10.01
N PHE A 111 8.08 -11.21 11.14
CA PHE A 111 8.36 -12.35 11.99
C PHE A 111 7.76 -12.12 13.36
N GLY A 112 7.00 -13.09 13.85
CA GLY A 112 6.35 -13.00 15.14
C GLY A 112 6.22 -14.37 15.77
N GLY A 113 6.29 -14.39 17.10
CA GLY A 113 6.05 -15.57 17.92
C GLY A 113 5.06 -15.22 19.03
N GLY A 114 4.24 -16.19 19.40
CA GLY A 114 3.22 -16.04 20.42
C GLY A 114 2.88 -17.37 21.08
N ASN A 115 1.97 -17.32 22.03
CA ASN A 115 1.43 -18.48 22.72
C ASN A 115 -0.08 -18.30 22.88
N GLU A 116 -0.82 -19.37 22.63
CA GLU A 116 -2.25 -19.50 22.85
C GLU A 116 -2.47 -20.17 24.21
N SER A 117 -3.20 -19.51 25.11
CA SER A 117 -3.26 -19.92 26.51
C SER A 117 -4.19 -21.10 26.81
N VAL A 118 -5.17 -21.42 25.95
CA VAL A 118 -6.16 -22.47 26.21
C VAL A 118 -5.51 -23.85 26.09
N GLU A 119 -4.70 -24.09 25.07
CA GLU A 119 -4.03 -25.37 24.82
C GLU A 119 -2.50 -25.28 24.96
N GLY A 120 -1.96 -24.11 25.31
CA GLY A 120 -0.53 -23.89 25.41
C GLY A 120 0.19 -23.97 24.07
N LYS A 121 -0.53 -23.69 22.98
CA LYS A 121 -0.02 -23.84 21.61
C LYS A 121 0.85 -22.64 21.23
N SER A 122 2.10 -22.91 20.87
CA SER A 122 2.96 -21.87 20.29
C SER A 122 2.46 -21.46 18.90
N THR A 123 2.30 -20.15 18.70
CA THR A 123 1.92 -19.55 17.43
C THR A 123 3.11 -18.79 16.86
N TRP A 124 3.18 -18.70 15.54
CA TRP A 124 4.22 -17.93 14.87
C TRP A 124 3.78 -17.50 13.48
N VAL A 125 4.43 -16.45 12.98
CA VAL A 125 4.30 -15.97 11.61
C VAL A 125 5.70 -15.73 11.03
N ASN A 126 5.87 -16.17 9.79
CA ASN A 126 7.04 -15.95 8.97
C ASN A 126 6.57 -15.47 7.60
N THR A 127 6.59 -14.15 7.41
CA THR A 127 6.27 -13.51 6.14
C THR A 127 7.57 -13.03 5.50
N ARG A 128 7.72 -13.34 4.21
CA ARG A 128 8.80 -12.86 3.36
C ARG A 128 8.19 -12.29 2.10
N GLY A 129 8.77 -11.23 1.59
CA GLY A 129 8.20 -10.57 0.43
C GLY A 129 9.09 -9.47 -0.11
N PHE A 130 8.53 -8.75 -1.07
CA PHE A 130 9.14 -7.55 -1.62
C PHE A 130 8.05 -6.58 -2.07
N GLU A 131 8.40 -5.30 -2.13
CA GLU A 131 7.67 -4.30 -2.88
C GLU A 131 8.55 -3.67 -3.96
N ILE A 132 7.90 -3.26 -5.03
CA ILE A 132 8.45 -2.37 -6.04
C ILE A 132 7.42 -1.27 -6.27
N LYS A 133 7.84 -0.01 -6.14
CA LYS A 133 7.01 1.16 -6.34
C LYS A 133 7.74 2.21 -7.14
N GLY A 134 7.02 3.00 -7.90
CA GLY A 134 7.64 4.02 -8.72
C GLY A 134 6.68 4.92 -9.46
N ARG A 135 7.27 5.94 -10.08
CA ARG A 135 6.55 6.87 -10.97
C ARG A 135 7.34 7.11 -12.25
N LEU A 136 6.61 7.36 -13.33
CA LEU A 136 7.10 7.85 -14.60
C LEU A 136 6.46 9.23 -14.85
N GLY A 137 7.29 10.26 -14.94
CA GLY A 137 6.87 11.65 -14.93
C GLY A 137 6.10 12.01 -13.65
N LYS A 138 5.03 12.80 -13.81
CA LYS A 138 4.13 13.22 -12.72
C LYS A 138 2.77 12.54 -12.72
N SER A 139 2.47 11.81 -13.79
CA SER A 139 1.12 11.34 -14.06
C SER A 139 0.99 9.84 -13.96
N PHE A 140 2.06 9.08 -14.17
CA PHE A 140 1.99 7.62 -14.14
C PHE A 140 2.72 7.10 -12.89
N SER A 141 2.08 6.21 -12.16
CA SER A 141 2.72 5.48 -11.08
C SER A 141 2.33 4.01 -11.09
N PHE A 142 3.17 3.21 -10.45
CA PHE A 142 2.95 1.78 -10.32
C PHE A 142 3.40 1.31 -8.95
N TYR A 143 2.76 0.25 -8.50
CA TYR A 143 3.06 -0.43 -7.25
C TYR A 143 2.86 -1.92 -7.45
N THR A 144 3.71 -2.73 -6.86
CA THR A 144 3.47 -4.15 -6.70
C THR A 144 4.14 -4.64 -5.43
N ASN A 145 3.50 -5.60 -4.77
CA ASN A 145 4.09 -6.38 -3.71
C ASN A 145 3.75 -7.86 -3.86
N PHE A 146 4.58 -8.68 -3.25
CA PHE A 146 4.32 -10.11 -3.10
C PHE A 146 4.73 -10.53 -1.70
N TYR A 147 3.90 -11.36 -1.08
CA TYR A 147 4.14 -11.98 0.21
C TYR A 147 3.99 -13.48 0.10
N GLU A 148 4.97 -14.21 0.61
CA GLU A 148 4.89 -15.61 0.95
C GLU A 148 4.86 -15.72 2.48
N ASN A 149 3.88 -16.44 2.99
CA ASN A 149 3.57 -16.48 4.41
C ASN A 149 3.45 -17.91 4.89
N GLN A 150 4.06 -18.16 6.03
CA GLN A 150 3.90 -19.38 6.80
C GLN A 150 3.49 -18.99 8.21
N ALA A 151 2.43 -19.61 8.73
CA ALA A 151 1.95 -19.27 10.07
C ALA A 151 1.27 -20.44 10.79
N VAL A 152 1.44 -20.50 12.10
CA VAL A 152 0.62 -21.31 13.01
C VAL A 152 -0.32 -20.36 13.76
N PHE A 153 -1.61 -20.48 13.50
CA PHE A 153 -2.63 -19.59 14.05
C PHE A 153 -3.18 -20.07 15.41
N VAL A 154 -3.72 -19.14 16.19
CA VAL A 154 -4.54 -19.43 17.38
C VAL A 154 -5.77 -20.27 17.05
N ASN A 155 -6.32 -20.98 18.04
CA ASN A 155 -7.30 -22.05 17.82
C ASN A 155 -8.58 -21.65 17.07
N TYR A 156 -9.15 -20.48 17.37
CA TYR A 156 -10.36 -20.02 16.67
C TYR A 156 -10.10 -19.80 15.17
N LEU A 157 -8.93 -19.26 14.83
CA LEU A 157 -8.54 -18.96 13.46
C LEU A 157 -8.13 -20.25 12.73
N ASP A 158 -7.36 -21.12 13.38
CA ASP A 158 -7.02 -22.45 12.85
C ASP A 158 -8.28 -23.25 12.50
N THR A 159 -9.24 -23.33 13.44
CA THR A 159 -10.51 -24.02 13.25
C THR A 159 -11.29 -23.44 12.06
N TYR A 160 -11.36 -22.10 11.96
CA TYR A 160 -12.00 -21.43 10.85
C TYR A 160 -11.32 -21.77 9.52
N VAL A 161 -9.99 -21.70 9.44
CA VAL A 161 -9.23 -21.94 8.21
C VAL A 161 -9.35 -23.40 7.78
N ARG A 162 -9.28 -24.36 8.71
CA ARG A 162 -9.44 -25.79 8.37
C ARG A 162 -10.83 -26.11 7.85
N LYS A 163 -11.86 -25.49 8.43
CA LYS A 163 -13.26 -25.64 8.01
C LYS A 163 -13.52 -25.02 6.64
N ASN A 164 -13.05 -23.80 6.41
CA ASN A 164 -13.41 -23.02 5.21
C ASN A 164 -12.34 -23.07 4.10
N LYS A 165 -11.16 -23.64 4.37
CA LYS A 165 -10.00 -23.71 3.45
C LYS A 165 -9.45 -22.35 3.01
N VAL A 166 -9.83 -21.27 3.70
CA VAL A 166 -9.49 -19.88 3.38
C VAL A 166 -9.01 -19.18 4.65
N ILE A 167 -7.94 -18.40 4.50
CA ILE A 167 -7.43 -17.48 5.52
C ILE A 167 -8.14 -16.14 5.34
N PRO A 168 -8.83 -15.63 6.38
CA PRO A 168 -9.52 -14.33 6.31
C PRO A 168 -8.62 -13.23 5.77
N GLY A 169 -9.07 -12.53 4.73
CA GLY A 169 -8.32 -11.47 4.07
C GLY A 169 -7.09 -11.90 3.27
N GLN A 170 -6.66 -13.18 3.32
CA GLN A 170 -5.41 -13.64 2.69
C GLN A 170 -5.63 -14.72 1.62
N GLY A 171 -6.87 -15.20 1.45
CA GLY A 171 -7.22 -16.11 0.38
C GLY A 171 -7.00 -17.58 0.73
N LYS A 172 -6.86 -18.43 -0.29
CA LYS A 172 -6.82 -19.89 -0.14
C LYS A 172 -5.50 -20.35 0.48
N VAL A 173 -5.58 -21.39 1.32
CA VAL A 173 -4.40 -22.11 1.82
C VAL A 173 -3.76 -22.90 0.67
N HIS A 174 -2.45 -22.77 0.49
CA HIS A 174 -1.69 -23.57 -0.47
C HIS A 174 -1.40 -24.96 0.09
N THR A 175 -0.74 -25.01 1.25
CA THR A 175 -0.28 -26.26 1.87
C THR A 175 -0.46 -26.20 3.39
N TYR A 176 -0.64 -27.37 4.02
CA TYR A 176 -0.59 -27.51 5.48
C TYR A 176 0.81 -27.94 5.89
N LEU A 177 1.40 -27.21 6.82
CA LEU A 177 2.75 -27.45 7.31
C LEU A 177 2.77 -28.53 8.40
N ASP A 178 3.89 -29.25 8.50
CA ASP A 178 4.17 -30.13 9.62
C ASP A 178 4.15 -29.31 10.93
N GLY A 179 3.43 -29.80 11.94
CA GLY A 179 3.19 -29.05 13.18
C GLY A 179 1.95 -28.14 13.16
N GLY A 180 1.10 -28.24 12.14
CA GLY A 180 -0.23 -27.62 12.13
C GLY A 180 -0.27 -26.19 11.58
N GLY A 181 0.76 -25.75 10.85
CA GLY A 181 0.80 -24.45 10.20
C GLY A 181 0.11 -24.42 8.84
N PHE A 182 0.01 -23.21 8.27
CA PHE A 182 -0.54 -22.94 6.95
C PHE A 182 0.47 -22.17 6.11
N ASP A 183 0.56 -22.53 4.84
CA ASP A 183 1.30 -21.81 3.81
C ASP A 183 0.31 -21.09 2.89
N TYR A 184 0.56 -19.80 2.62
CA TYR A 184 -0.27 -18.95 1.78
C TYR A 184 0.51 -17.77 1.23
N SER A 185 0.05 -17.23 0.11
CA SER A 185 0.71 -16.08 -0.52
C SER A 185 -0.31 -15.05 -0.99
N SER A 186 0.11 -13.80 -1.07
CA SER A 186 -0.70 -12.73 -1.64
C SER A 186 0.14 -11.84 -2.53
N ALA A 187 -0.48 -11.33 -3.58
CA ALA A 187 0.11 -10.40 -4.51
C ALA A 187 -0.83 -9.20 -4.68
N THR A 188 -0.29 -8.00 -4.55
CA THR A 188 -1.01 -6.76 -4.80
C THR A 188 -0.25 -6.00 -5.87
N GLY A 189 -0.95 -5.34 -6.79
CA GLY A 189 -0.30 -4.42 -7.69
C GLY A 189 -1.28 -3.55 -8.43
N TYR A 190 -0.85 -2.35 -8.81
CA TYR A 190 -1.67 -1.43 -9.59
C TYR A 190 -0.79 -0.53 -10.44
N ILE A 191 -1.40 0.00 -11.49
CA ILE A 191 -0.95 1.21 -12.16
C ILE A 191 -1.95 2.32 -11.87
N SER A 192 -1.46 3.55 -11.73
CA SER A 192 -2.27 4.74 -11.52
C SER A 192 -1.90 5.81 -12.53
N VAL A 193 -2.91 6.46 -13.10
CA VAL A 193 -2.76 7.57 -14.05
C VAL A 193 -3.54 8.77 -13.54
N LYS A 194 -2.80 9.80 -13.14
CA LYS A 194 -3.32 11.11 -12.79
C LYS A 194 -3.53 11.95 -14.04
N ALA A 195 -4.79 12.21 -14.36
CA ALA A 195 -5.21 13.00 -15.50
C ALA A 195 -5.60 14.42 -15.05
N GLY A 196 -4.64 15.34 -15.12
CA GLY A 196 -4.82 16.71 -14.63
C GLY A 196 -4.78 16.79 -13.10
N GLN A 197 -5.46 17.79 -12.53
CA GLN A 197 -5.44 18.04 -11.08
C GLN A 197 -6.49 17.24 -10.31
N PHE A 198 -7.60 16.88 -10.98
CA PHE A 198 -8.80 16.36 -10.30
C PHE A 198 -9.02 14.87 -10.50
N PHE A 199 -8.54 14.29 -11.61
CA PHE A 199 -8.87 12.90 -11.97
C PHE A 199 -7.70 11.97 -11.75
N ASN A 200 -8.02 10.78 -11.22
CA ASN A 200 -7.08 9.67 -11.13
C ASN A 200 -7.76 8.37 -11.53
N PHE A 201 -7.07 7.58 -12.35
CA PHE A 201 -7.51 6.27 -12.83
C PHE A 201 -6.55 5.20 -12.33
N GLN A 202 -7.07 4.10 -11.82
CA GLN A 202 -6.28 2.95 -11.38
C GLN A 202 -6.82 1.66 -11.99
N LEU A 203 -5.90 0.83 -12.44
CA LEU A 203 -6.15 -0.57 -12.77
C LEU A 203 -5.22 -1.41 -11.93
N GLY A 204 -5.75 -2.37 -11.17
CA GLY A 204 -4.93 -3.14 -10.27
C GLY A 204 -5.61 -4.38 -9.72
N HIS A 205 -4.82 -5.16 -8.99
CA HIS A 205 -5.22 -6.30 -8.20
C HIS A 205 -4.91 -5.99 -6.73
N GLY A 206 -5.91 -5.89 -5.87
CA GLY A 206 -5.71 -5.44 -4.50
C GLY A 206 -7.00 -5.27 -3.72
N LYS A 207 -6.96 -4.46 -2.65
CA LYS A 207 -8.13 -4.18 -1.82
C LYS A 207 -8.51 -2.70 -1.89
N ASN A 208 -9.82 -2.46 -1.85
CA ASN A 208 -10.39 -1.14 -1.65
C ASN A 208 -11.30 -1.21 -0.41
N PHE A 209 -11.46 -0.10 0.31
CA PHE A 209 -12.26 -0.05 1.52
C PHE A 209 -13.13 1.20 1.52
N LEU A 210 -14.42 1.03 1.82
CA LEU A 210 -15.39 2.11 1.87
C LEU A 210 -16.04 2.22 3.24
N GLY A 211 -15.60 3.19 4.03
CA GLY A 211 -16.11 3.42 5.37
C GLY A 211 -15.12 4.20 6.22
N ASP A 212 -15.61 4.73 7.33
CA ASP A 212 -14.81 5.51 8.29
C ASP A 212 -14.56 4.73 9.60
N GLY A 213 -15.18 3.55 9.73
CA GLY A 213 -15.04 2.69 10.90
C GLY A 213 -13.87 1.72 10.82
N TYR A 214 -13.64 0.98 11.91
CA TYR A 214 -12.70 -0.17 11.90
C TYR A 214 -13.16 -1.28 10.96
N ARG A 215 -14.47 -1.38 10.72
CA ARG A 215 -15.10 -2.29 9.77
C ARG A 215 -16.00 -1.50 8.86
N SER A 216 -16.23 -2.04 7.67
CA SER A 216 -17.19 -1.53 6.72
C SER A 216 -18.33 -2.52 6.49
N LEU A 217 -19.55 -2.01 6.37
CA LEU A 217 -20.72 -2.75 5.89
C LEU A 217 -20.86 -2.71 4.36
N LEU A 218 -20.20 -1.76 3.69
CA LEU A 218 -20.33 -1.55 2.24
C LEU A 218 -19.23 -2.28 1.46
N LEU A 219 -17.97 -2.02 1.78
CA LEU A 219 -16.81 -2.68 1.19
C LEU A 219 -15.67 -2.74 2.22
N SER A 220 -15.34 -3.96 2.66
CA SER A 220 -14.32 -4.22 3.68
C SER A 220 -13.08 -4.90 3.11
N ASP A 221 -12.02 -4.92 3.91
CA ASP A 221 -10.72 -5.54 3.65
C ASP A 221 -10.66 -7.03 4.05
N ASN A 222 -11.78 -7.63 4.47
CA ASN A 222 -11.83 -9.06 4.83
C ASN A 222 -11.81 -10.00 3.60
N SER A 223 -12.22 -9.50 2.43
CA SER A 223 -12.13 -10.26 1.18
C SER A 223 -10.67 -10.37 0.71
N PHE A 224 -10.37 -11.37 -0.12
CA PHE A 224 -9.06 -11.47 -0.76
C PHE A 224 -8.90 -10.38 -1.82
N ASN A 225 -7.66 -10.14 -2.24
CA ASN A 225 -7.35 -9.21 -3.32
C ASN A 225 -8.14 -9.57 -4.58
N ASN A 226 -8.66 -8.56 -5.26
CA ASN A 226 -9.47 -8.71 -6.46
C ASN A 226 -9.00 -7.75 -7.55
N LEU A 227 -9.32 -8.07 -8.81
CA LEU A 227 -9.05 -7.16 -9.92
C LEU A 227 -10.03 -5.99 -9.87
N PHE A 228 -9.54 -4.77 -10.03
CA PHE A 228 -10.35 -3.57 -9.99
C PHE A 228 -9.94 -2.53 -11.04
N LEU A 229 -10.95 -1.80 -11.52
CA LEU A 229 -10.80 -0.55 -12.26
C LEU A 229 -11.45 0.56 -11.44
N LYS A 230 -10.67 1.58 -11.07
CA LYS A 230 -11.12 2.68 -10.21
C LYS A 230 -10.88 4.00 -10.91
N ALA A 231 -11.93 4.81 -11.03
CA ALA A 231 -11.84 6.20 -11.44
C ALA A 231 -12.28 7.07 -10.27
N SER A 232 -11.46 8.05 -9.90
CA SER A 232 -11.78 9.00 -8.84
C SER A 232 -11.63 10.42 -9.35
N VAL A 233 -12.57 11.28 -8.96
CA VAL A 233 -12.47 12.71 -9.12
C VAL A 233 -12.53 13.37 -7.74
N ASN A 234 -11.61 14.29 -7.49
CA ASN A 234 -11.56 15.08 -6.28
C ASN A 234 -11.47 16.55 -6.66
N PHE A 235 -12.48 17.34 -6.30
CA PHE A 235 -12.51 18.78 -6.53
C PHE A 235 -13.30 19.46 -5.41
N TRP A 236 -12.75 20.56 -4.89
CA TRP A 236 -13.37 21.29 -3.78
C TRP A 236 -13.67 20.36 -2.58
N HIS A 237 -14.92 20.29 -2.11
CA HIS A 237 -15.34 19.38 -1.04
C HIS A 237 -15.99 18.09 -1.55
N ILE A 238 -15.83 17.77 -2.84
CA ILE A 238 -16.48 16.62 -3.47
C ILE A 238 -15.42 15.60 -3.90
N LYS A 239 -15.54 14.38 -3.38
CA LYS A 239 -14.81 13.20 -3.86
C LYS A 239 -15.82 12.18 -4.36
N TYR A 240 -15.68 11.80 -5.62
CA TYR A 240 -16.52 10.79 -6.26
C TYR A 240 -15.64 9.68 -6.81
N MET A 241 -16.06 8.44 -6.58
CA MET A 241 -15.34 7.25 -7.01
C MET A 241 -16.30 6.30 -7.74
N VAL A 242 -15.89 5.88 -8.92
CA VAL A 242 -16.45 4.73 -9.63
C VAL A 242 -15.47 3.58 -9.49
N LEU A 243 -15.94 2.45 -8.94
CA LEU A 243 -15.13 1.26 -8.70
C LEU A 243 -15.81 0.05 -9.32
N TYR A 244 -15.14 -0.57 -10.28
CA TYR A 244 -15.51 -1.87 -10.83
C TYR A 244 -14.60 -2.91 -10.21
N ASN A 245 -15.19 -4.00 -9.72
CA ASN A 245 -14.49 -5.10 -9.07
C ASN A 245 -14.84 -6.41 -9.76
N GLN A 246 -13.84 -7.22 -10.08
CA GLN A 246 -14.01 -8.60 -10.49
C GLN A 246 -13.52 -9.50 -9.35
N TYR A 247 -14.48 -10.12 -8.66
CA TYR A 247 -14.20 -11.07 -7.59
C TYR A 247 -13.80 -12.43 -8.16
N ILE A 248 -13.04 -13.18 -7.36
CA ILE A 248 -12.57 -14.52 -7.69
C ILE A 248 -13.43 -15.50 -6.90
N ASP A 249 -13.97 -16.50 -7.59
CA ASP A 249 -14.78 -17.58 -7.02
C ASP A 249 -13.92 -18.73 -6.47
#